data_AF-A0A958IZZ2-F1
#
_entry.id   AF-A0A958IZZ2-F1
#
_cell.length_a   1.000
_cell.length_b   1.000
_cell.length_c   1.000
_cell.angle_alpha   90.00
_cell.angle_beta   90.00
_cell.angle_gamma   90.00
#
_symmetry.space_group_name_H-M   'P 1'
#
loop_
_entity.id
_entity.type
_entity.pdbx_description
1 polymer ?
#
loop_
_entity_poly.entity_id
_entity_poly.type
_entity_poly.pdbx_seq_one_letter_code
_entity_poly.pdbx_strand_id
1 'polypeptide(L)'
;MSNAYFRVPKPVNEPIKSYAPGSPEKASLKRKIAEMRQIQHDIPLIIGGKEIRTGNTAELRCPHDHSLKLGVYHKAGEKEVQMAIEASQKARKTWSEMPWEHRASVFLKAAELLAGPWRDTLNAATMLNQSKTVFQAEIDAACELIDFWRFNAHYMAQLMGDQPESSAGIWNRMEYRALEGFVFAITPFNFTSIGGNLPTAPALVGCVSLWKP
;
A
#
# COMPACT_ATOMS: atom_id res chain seq x y z
N MET A 1 11.32 8.62 -25.14
CA MET A 1 11.72 9.64 -24.15
C MET A 1 10.65 10.71 -24.09
N SER A 2 10.26 11.10 -22.89
CA SER A 2 9.31 12.17 -22.65
C SER A 2 10.04 13.51 -22.62
N ASN A 3 9.55 14.51 -23.37
CA ASN A 3 10.17 15.83 -23.47
C ASN A 3 9.28 16.92 -22.84
N ALA A 4 8.94 16.77 -21.55
CA ALA A 4 8.07 17.70 -20.83
C ALA A 4 8.33 17.68 -19.31
N TYR A 5 7.99 18.78 -18.64
CA TYR A 5 7.88 18.82 -17.18
C TYR A 5 6.49 18.36 -16.74
N PHE A 6 6.40 17.16 -16.19
CA PHE A 6 5.14 16.60 -15.72
C PHE A 6 4.75 17.13 -14.35
N ARG A 7 3.45 17.34 -14.15
CA ARG A 7 2.88 17.73 -12.86
C ARG A 7 1.92 16.65 -12.40
N VAL A 8 2.11 16.16 -11.18
CA VAL A 8 1.13 15.30 -10.53
C VAL A 8 -0.07 16.14 -10.09
N PRO A 9 -1.29 15.57 -10.02
CA PRO A 9 -2.46 16.26 -9.50
C PRO A 9 -2.19 16.80 -8.09
N LYS A 10 -2.71 17.99 -7.79
CA LYS A 10 -2.69 18.51 -6.42
C LYS A 10 -3.61 17.63 -5.56
N PRO A 11 -3.10 17.03 -4.47
CA PRO A 11 -3.91 16.16 -3.64
C PRO A 11 -4.90 16.96 -2.81
N VAL A 12 -6.04 16.35 -2.54
CA VAL A 12 -7.03 16.78 -1.54
C VAL A 12 -7.31 15.58 -0.66
N ASN A 13 -7.60 15.82 0.62
CA ASN A 13 -7.95 14.75 1.54
C ASN A 13 -9.20 14.02 1.07
N GLU A 14 -9.15 12.70 1.14
CA GLU A 14 -10.25 11.83 0.77
C GLU A 14 -11.45 12.07 1.71
N PRO A 15 -12.66 12.33 1.17
CA PRO A 15 -13.85 12.51 2.00
C PRO A 15 -14.16 11.28 2.86
N ILE A 16 -14.45 11.52 4.13
CA ILE A 16 -14.90 10.48 5.07
C ILE A 16 -16.37 10.19 4.79
N LYS A 17 -16.71 8.93 4.49
CA LYS A 17 -18.11 8.51 4.35
C LYS A 17 -18.77 8.38 5.72
N SER A 18 -20.03 8.80 5.79
CA SER A 18 -20.78 8.88 7.05
C SER A 18 -21.28 7.52 7.56
N TYR A 19 -21.62 6.61 6.64
CA TYR A 19 -22.30 5.34 6.97
C TYR A 19 -23.59 5.54 7.78
N ALA A 20 -24.30 6.64 7.53
CA ALA A 20 -25.57 6.97 8.18
C ALA A 20 -26.65 5.89 7.95
N PRO A 21 -27.69 5.80 8.80
CA PRO A 21 -28.84 4.94 8.54
C PRO A 21 -29.43 5.18 7.14
N GLY A 22 -29.70 4.09 6.40
CA GLY A 22 -30.24 4.16 5.03
C GLY A 22 -29.24 4.52 3.92
N SER A 23 -28.01 4.89 4.26
CA SER A 23 -27.00 5.27 3.25
C SER A 23 -26.56 4.09 2.36
N PRO A 24 -26.26 4.33 1.08
CA PRO A 24 -25.82 3.29 0.15
C PRO A 24 -24.49 2.65 0.59
N GLU A 25 -23.54 3.43 1.12
CA GLU A 25 -22.25 2.92 1.61
C GLU A 25 -22.40 1.99 2.82
N LYS A 26 -23.40 2.22 3.68
CA LYS A 26 -23.71 1.30 4.78
C LYS A 26 -24.28 -0.01 4.26
N ALA A 27 -25.15 0.07 3.27
CA ALA A 27 -25.74 -1.12 2.67
C ALA A 27 -24.68 -1.96 1.94
N SER A 28 -23.78 -1.33 1.18
CA SER A 28 -22.72 -2.02 0.44
C SER A 28 -21.67 -2.64 1.36
N LEU A 29 -21.20 -1.90 2.37
CA LEU A 29 -20.24 -2.42 3.34
C LEU A 29 -20.82 -3.60 4.15
N LYS A 30 -22.09 -3.54 4.56
CA LYS A 30 -22.75 -4.67 5.23
C LYS A 30 -22.78 -5.93 4.36
N ARG A 31 -23.06 -5.79 3.05
CA ARG A 31 -23.00 -6.92 2.11
C ARG A 31 -21.59 -7.49 2.03
N LYS A 32 -20.57 -6.63 1.92
CA LYS A 32 -19.17 -7.07 1.84
C LYS A 32 -18.70 -7.77 3.12
N ILE A 33 -19.08 -7.26 4.31
CA ILE A 33 -18.80 -7.93 5.59
C ILE A 33 -19.47 -9.30 5.63
N ALA A 34 -20.75 -9.40 5.25
CA ALA A 34 -21.46 -10.67 5.24
C ALA A 34 -20.81 -11.69 4.30
N GLU A 35 -20.40 -11.26 3.11
CA GLU A 35 -19.65 -12.05 2.14
C GLU A 35 -18.33 -12.56 2.72
N MET A 36 -17.50 -11.66 3.25
CA MET A 36 -16.16 -12.00 3.77
C MET A 36 -16.21 -12.89 5.02
N ARG A 37 -17.28 -12.83 5.83
CA ARG A 37 -17.49 -13.76 6.95
C ARG A 37 -17.70 -15.22 6.52
N GLN A 38 -18.11 -15.46 5.28
CA GLN A 38 -18.37 -16.81 4.75
C GLN A 38 -17.18 -17.40 3.98
N ILE A 39 -16.18 -16.59 3.68
CA ILE A 39 -15.01 -17.01 2.90
C ILE A 39 -13.88 -17.34 3.86
N GLN A 40 -13.34 -18.55 3.75
CA GLN A 40 -12.08 -18.93 4.39
C GLN A 40 -10.94 -18.51 3.46
N HIS A 41 -10.21 -17.46 3.82
CA HIS A 41 -9.08 -17.00 3.04
C HIS A 41 -7.85 -17.89 3.26
N ASP A 42 -7.15 -18.23 2.18
CA ASP A 42 -5.81 -18.81 2.21
C ASP A 42 -4.83 -17.74 1.75
N ILE A 43 -4.07 -17.15 2.67
CA ILE A 43 -3.20 -16.00 2.43
C ILE A 43 -1.75 -16.49 2.20
N PRO A 44 -1.26 -16.53 0.96
CA PRO A 44 0.11 -16.92 0.65
C PRO A 44 1.10 -15.78 0.92
N LEU A 45 2.39 -16.10 0.88
CA LEU A 45 3.42 -15.09 0.68
C LEU A 45 3.40 -14.64 -0.78
N ILE A 46 3.65 -13.36 -1.06
CA ILE A 46 3.82 -12.85 -2.43
C ILE A 46 5.30 -12.51 -2.65
N ILE A 47 6.00 -13.34 -3.42
CA ILE A 47 7.45 -13.18 -3.68
C ILE A 47 7.66 -13.11 -5.19
N GLY A 48 8.24 -12.00 -5.68
CA GLY A 48 8.49 -11.79 -7.10
C GLY A 48 7.23 -11.87 -7.97
N GLY A 49 6.07 -11.47 -7.42
CA GLY A 49 4.78 -11.54 -8.10
C GLY A 49 4.13 -12.93 -8.12
N LYS A 50 4.65 -13.90 -7.36
CA LYS A 50 4.10 -15.26 -7.28
C LYS A 50 3.60 -15.58 -5.88
N GLU A 51 2.50 -16.32 -5.80
CA GLU A 51 2.00 -16.90 -4.56
C GLU A 51 2.87 -18.07 -4.11
N ILE A 52 3.36 -18.03 -2.87
CA ILE A 52 4.13 -19.11 -2.24
C ILE A 52 3.37 -19.59 -1.00
N ARG A 53 2.97 -20.86 -1.03
CA ARG A 53 2.32 -21.57 0.08
C ARG A 53 3.34 -22.45 0.79
N THR A 54 3.69 -22.11 2.02
CA THR A 54 4.73 -22.80 2.80
C THR A 54 4.24 -24.05 3.53
N GLY A 55 2.93 -24.26 3.63
CA GLY A 55 2.31 -25.27 4.51
C GLY A 55 2.42 -24.95 6.01
N ASN A 56 3.39 -24.14 6.44
CA ASN A 56 3.50 -23.64 7.81
C ASN A 56 2.51 -22.49 8.04
N THR A 57 1.31 -22.82 8.49
CA THR A 57 0.20 -21.86 8.60
C THR A 57 -0.08 -21.42 10.03
N ALA A 58 -0.80 -20.30 10.14
CA ALA A 58 -1.45 -19.86 11.36
C ALA A 58 -2.85 -19.33 11.02
N GLU A 59 -3.75 -19.36 12.00
CA GLU A 59 -5.14 -18.99 11.78
C GLU A 59 -5.34 -17.48 11.82
N LEU A 60 -6.24 -17.01 10.97
CA LEU A 60 -6.78 -15.66 10.99
C LEU A 60 -8.16 -15.71 11.66
N ARG A 61 -8.31 -15.04 12.80
CA ARG A 61 -9.53 -15.05 13.61
C ARG A 61 -10.03 -13.64 13.84
N CYS A 62 -11.35 -13.49 13.88
CA CYS A 62 -12.00 -12.22 14.16
C CYS A 62 -11.85 -11.84 15.65
N PRO A 63 -11.25 -10.70 16.02
CA PRO A 63 -11.00 -10.40 17.45
C PRO A 63 -12.27 -10.15 18.29
N HIS A 64 -13.36 -9.69 17.69
CA HIS A 64 -14.64 -9.54 18.40
C HIS A 64 -15.52 -10.80 18.36
N ASP A 65 -15.07 -11.86 17.67
CA ASP A 65 -15.73 -13.15 17.56
C ASP A 65 -14.67 -14.23 17.31
N HIS A 66 -13.92 -14.62 18.34
CA HIS A 66 -12.78 -15.53 18.19
C HIS A 66 -13.16 -16.91 17.64
N SER A 67 -14.45 -17.29 17.72
CA SER A 67 -14.96 -18.52 17.13
C SER A 67 -14.96 -18.47 15.60
N LEU A 68 -15.13 -17.27 15.03
CA LEU A 68 -15.09 -17.03 13.60
C LEU A 68 -13.65 -17.08 13.08
N LYS A 69 -13.35 -18.19 12.41
CA LYS A 69 -12.16 -18.32 11.57
C LYS A 69 -12.40 -17.61 10.24
N LEU A 70 -11.55 -16.65 9.90
CA LEU A 70 -11.58 -15.91 8.65
C LEU A 70 -10.65 -16.53 7.59
N GLY A 71 -9.72 -17.39 8.01
CA GLY A 71 -8.80 -18.06 7.11
C GLY A 71 -7.54 -18.58 7.78
N VAL A 72 -6.52 -18.79 6.95
CA VAL A 72 -5.15 -19.10 7.36
C VAL A 72 -4.19 -18.24 6.56
N TYR A 73 -3.01 -17.97 7.13
CA TYR A 73 -1.90 -17.35 6.42
C TYR A 73 -0.66 -18.21 6.53
N HIS A 74 0.18 -18.14 5.50
CA HIS A 74 1.46 -18.83 5.44
C HIS A 74 2.55 -18.01 6.12
N LYS A 75 3.30 -18.63 7.04
CA LYS A 75 4.45 -18.03 7.71
C LYS A 75 5.71 -18.28 6.86
N ALA A 76 6.50 -17.23 6.68
CA ALA A 76 7.81 -17.30 6.03
C ALA A 76 8.87 -17.88 6.98
N GLY A 77 9.74 -18.74 6.47
CA GLY A 77 10.99 -19.13 7.11
C GLY A 77 12.20 -18.47 6.45
N GLU A 78 13.40 -18.89 6.84
CA GLU A 78 14.67 -18.37 6.32
C GLU A 78 14.76 -18.48 4.79
N LYS A 79 14.33 -19.62 4.23
CA LYS A 79 14.30 -19.87 2.79
C LYS A 79 13.44 -18.84 2.05
N GLU A 80 12.23 -18.58 2.52
CA GLU A 80 11.32 -17.64 1.87
C GLU A 80 11.81 -16.19 2.00
N VAL A 81 12.45 -15.84 3.12
CA VAL A 81 13.09 -14.53 3.28
C VAL A 81 14.22 -14.36 2.26
N GLN A 82 15.09 -15.36 2.10
CA GLN A 82 16.17 -15.31 1.10
C GLN A 82 15.61 -15.18 -0.33
N MET A 83 14.54 -15.92 -0.66
CA MET A 83 13.83 -15.79 -1.93
C MET A 83 13.27 -14.37 -2.14
N ALA A 84 12.72 -13.75 -1.08
CA ALA A 84 12.19 -12.39 -1.13
C ALA A 84 13.30 -11.34 -1.36
N ILE A 85 14.45 -11.48 -0.69
CA ILE A 85 15.62 -10.61 -0.90
C ILE A 85 16.11 -10.72 -2.35
N GLU A 86 16.28 -11.93 -2.87
CA GLU A 86 16.72 -12.12 -4.26
C GLU A 86 15.72 -11.55 -5.27
N ALA A 87 14.43 -11.75 -5.04
CA ALA A 87 13.38 -11.20 -5.89
C ALA A 87 13.37 -9.67 -5.86
N SER A 88 13.54 -9.05 -4.68
CA SER A 88 13.59 -7.60 -4.55
C SER A 88 14.82 -7.03 -5.27
N GLN A 89 16.00 -7.64 -5.12
CA GLN A 89 17.21 -7.19 -5.81
C GLN A 89 17.10 -7.30 -7.33
N LYS A 90 16.46 -8.36 -7.84
CA LYS A 90 16.19 -8.52 -9.28
C LYS A 90 15.26 -7.43 -9.81
N ALA A 91 14.22 -7.08 -9.05
CA ALA A 91 13.25 -6.04 -9.44
C ALA A 91 13.81 -4.62 -9.31
N ARG A 92 14.77 -4.41 -8.39
CA ARG A 92 15.35 -3.12 -8.04
C ARG A 92 15.78 -2.32 -9.26
N LYS A 93 16.60 -2.91 -10.13
CA LYS A 93 17.18 -2.20 -11.27
C LYS A 93 16.10 -1.59 -12.15
N THR A 94 15.18 -2.43 -12.63
CA THR A 94 14.08 -2.01 -13.50
C THR A 94 13.17 -0.98 -12.83
N TRP A 95 12.89 -1.16 -11.53
CA TRP A 95 12.01 -0.24 -10.79
C TRP A 95 12.66 1.12 -10.52
N SER A 96 13.94 1.15 -10.15
CA SER A 96 14.68 2.39 -9.91
C SER A 96 14.93 3.18 -11.20
N GLU A 97 15.12 2.50 -12.33
CA GLU A 97 15.32 3.12 -13.65
C GLU A 97 14.01 3.60 -14.30
N MET A 98 12.85 3.16 -13.79
CA MET A 98 11.56 3.66 -14.24
C MET A 98 11.48 5.19 -14.01
N PRO A 99 11.00 5.98 -14.98
CA PRO A 99 10.75 7.39 -14.76
C PRO A 99 9.84 7.63 -13.55
N TRP A 100 10.15 8.67 -12.78
CA TRP A 100 9.56 8.92 -11.48
C TRP A 100 8.04 9.13 -11.57
N GLU A 101 7.55 9.72 -12.66
CA GLU A 101 6.15 9.96 -12.96
C GLU A 101 5.37 8.65 -13.19
N HIS A 102 6.02 7.63 -13.73
CA HIS A 102 5.43 6.31 -13.94
C HIS A 102 5.37 5.51 -12.63
N ARG A 103 6.34 5.68 -11.74
CA ARG A 103 6.22 5.14 -10.38
C ARG A 103 5.06 5.79 -9.64
N ALA A 104 4.96 7.12 -9.69
CA ALA A 104 3.87 7.86 -9.05
C ALA A 104 2.48 7.42 -9.56
N SER A 105 2.34 7.14 -10.88
CA SER A 105 1.06 6.74 -11.45
C SER A 105 0.53 5.41 -10.90
N VAL A 106 1.40 4.48 -10.48
CA VAL A 106 1.00 3.22 -9.84
C VAL A 106 0.28 3.50 -8.52
N PHE A 107 0.82 4.37 -7.67
CA PHE A 107 0.24 4.67 -6.36
C PHE A 107 -0.99 5.57 -6.49
N LEU A 108 -1.00 6.51 -7.44
CA LEU A 108 -2.20 7.27 -7.77
C LEU A 108 -3.31 6.35 -8.26
N LYS A 109 -3.00 5.33 -9.08
CA LYS A 109 -3.98 4.33 -9.51
C LYS A 109 -4.48 3.47 -8.33
N ALA A 110 -3.60 3.09 -7.41
CA ALA A 110 -3.98 2.37 -6.19
C ALA A 110 -4.93 3.20 -5.32
N ALA A 111 -4.67 4.51 -5.18
CA ALA A 111 -5.55 5.44 -4.48
C ALA A 111 -6.95 5.52 -5.11
N GLU A 112 -7.04 5.61 -6.44
CA GLU A 112 -8.34 5.63 -7.14
C GLU A 112 -9.10 4.30 -7.01
N LEU A 113 -8.39 3.17 -7.08
CA LEU A 113 -8.99 1.86 -6.87
C LEU A 113 -9.55 1.70 -5.45
N LEU A 114 -8.83 2.21 -4.46
CA LEU A 114 -9.25 2.18 -3.05
C LEU A 114 -10.37 3.19 -2.75
N ALA A 115 -10.36 4.37 -3.38
CA ALA A 115 -11.44 5.35 -3.23
C ALA A 115 -12.77 4.83 -3.78
N GLY A 116 -12.72 4.03 -4.86
CA GLY A 116 -13.88 3.44 -5.50
C GLY A 116 -14.09 1.96 -5.17
N PRO A 117 -13.82 1.05 -6.13
CA PRO A 117 -14.28 -0.33 -6.08
C PRO A 117 -13.72 -1.19 -4.93
N TRP A 118 -12.57 -0.82 -4.36
CA TRP A 118 -11.94 -1.59 -3.28
C TRP A 118 -12.25 -1.07 -1.87
N ARG A 119 -12.93 0.08 -1.73
CA ARG A 119 -13.14 0.71 -0.42
C ARG A 119 -13.82 -0.21 0.58
N ASP A 120 -14.93 -0.82 0.18
CA ASP A 120 -15.70 -1.71 1.07
C ASP A 120 -14.92 -2.97 1.41
N THR A 121 -14.13 -3.50 0.48
CA THR A 121 -13.29 -4.69 0.70
C THR A 121 -12.24 -4.40 1.77
N LEU A 122 -11.52 -3.28 1.67
CA LEU A 122 -10.46 -2.96 2.62
C LEU A 122 -11.02 -2.53 3.99
N ASN A 123 -12.13 -1.78 4.02
CA ASN A 123 -12.83 -1.47 5.27
C ASN A 123 -13.39 -2.73 5.94
N ALA A 124 -14.04 -3.63 5.21
CA ALA A 124 -14.56 -4.88 5.77
C ALA A 124 -13.42 -5.78 6.31
N ALA A 125 -12.32 -5.92 5.56
CA ALA A 125 -11.14 -6.66 6.00
C ALA A 125 -10.58 -6.08 7.31
N THR A 126 -10.45 -4.76 7.38
CA THR A 126 -9.93 -4.05 8.56
C THR A 126 -10.85 -4.22 9.77
N MET A 127 -12.16 -4.07 9.58
CA MET A 127 -13.15 -4.28 10.64
C MET A 127 -13.12 -5.71 11.18
N LEU A 128 -13.08 -6.72 10.29
CA LEU A 128 -13.09 -8.12 10.68
C LEU A 128 -11.78 -8.58 11.35
N ASN A 129 -10.63 -8.13 10.85
CA ASN A 129 -9.33 -8.63 11.31
C ASN A 129 -8.72 -7.80 12.46
N GLN A 130 -9.07 -6.52 12.57
CA GLN A 130 -8.54 -5.61 13.60
C GLN A 130 -9.62 -5.10 14.55
N SER A 131 -10.86 -5.60 14.42
CA SER A 131 -12.00 -5.24 15.26
C SER A 131 -12.33 -3.74 15.29
N LYS A 132 -12.05 -3.04 14.19
CA LYS A 132 -12.39 -1.63 14.05
C LYS A 132 -13.89 -1.43 13.86
N THR A 133 -14.41 -0.33 14.40
CA THR A 133 -15.74 0.17 14.01
C THR A 133 -15.68 0.70 12.58
N VAL A 134 -16.83 0.90 11.94
CA VAL A 134 -16.88 1.40 10.55
C VAL A 134 -16.19 2.76 10.41
N PHE A 135 -16.37 3.67 11.37
CA PHE A 135 -15.70 4.97 11.34
C PHE A 135 -14.18 4.81 11.48
N GLN A 136 -13.72 3.96 12.41
CA GLN A 136 -12.29 3.72 12.62
C GLN A 136 -11.62 3.05 11.42
N ALA A 137 -12.32 2.16 10.69
CA ALA A 137 -11.82 1.58 9.46
C ALA A 137 -11.80 2.60 8.32
N GLU A 138 -12.87 3.40 8.17
CA GLU A 138 -12.99 4.40 7.11
C GLU A 138 -11.89 5.46 7.17
N ILE A 139 -11.59 5.99 8.35
CA ILE A 139 -10.55 7.02 8.48
C ILE A 139 -9.13 6.46 8.29
N ASP A 140 -8.93 5.15 8.50
CA ASP A 140 -7.64 4.46 8.41
C ASP A 140 -7.46 3.78 7.05
N ALA A 141 -8.15 2.66 6.84
CA ALA A 141 -7.94 1.77 5.72
C ALA A 141 -8.37 2.38 4.39
N ALA A 142 -9.30 3.34 4.40
CA ALA A 142 -9.67 4.10 3.23
C ALA A 142 -8.98 5.48 3.20
N CYS A 143 -9.47 6.45 3.98
CA CYS A 143 -9.06 7.84 3.84
C CYS A 143 -7.54 8.04 4.01
N GLU A 144 -6.97 7.62 5.14
CA GLU A 144 -5.55 7.84 5.43
C GLU A 144 -4.64 7.12 4.43
N LEU A 145 -4.97 5.89 4.01
CA LEU A 145 -4.17 5.17 3.00
C LEU A 145 -4.25 5.81 1.60
N ILE A 146 -5.45 6.23 1.17
CA ILE A 146 -5.64 6.97 -0.08
C ILE A 146 -4.84 8.28 -0.04
N ASP A 147 -4.90 8.98 1.08
CA ASP A 147 -4.18 10.23 1.29
C ASP A 147 -2.67 9.99 1.28
N PHE A 148 -2.15 8.96 1.96
CA PHE A 148 -0.72 8.64 1.89
C PHE A 148 -0.25 8.48 0.45
N TRP A 149 -0.97 7.73 -0.38
CA TRP A 149 -0.56 7.54 -1.77
C TRP A 149 -0.65 8.80 -2.62
N ARG A 150 -1.71 9.61 -2.45
CA ARG A 150 -1.87 10.87 -3.20
C ARG A 150 -0.87 11.94 -2.75
N PHE A 151 -0.74 12.14 -1.44
CA PHE A 151 0.16 13.14 -0.87
C PHE A 151 1.62 12.76 -1.03
N ASN A 152 2.01 11.49 -0.85
CA ASN A 152 3.41 11.10 -1.10
C ASN A 152 3.79 11.25 -2.57
N ALA A 153 2.89 10.97 -3.52
CA ALA A 153 3.14 11.25 -4.94
C ALA A 153 3.33 12.75 -5.19
N HIS A 154 2.55 13.60 -4.51
CA HIS A 154 2.71 15.05 -4.54
C HIS A 154 4.07 15.50 -3.95
N TYR A 155 4.43 15.00 -2.77
CA TYR A 155 5.70 15.31 -2.13
C TYR A 155 6.89 14.83 -2.95
N MET A 156 6.80 13.66 -3.59
CA MET A 156 7.82 13.19 -4.51
C MET A 156 7.99 14.14 -5.71
N ALA A 157 6.89 14.63 -6.29
CA ALA A 157 6.99 15.59 -7.39
C ALA A 157 7.60 16.93 -6.95
N GLN A 158 7.29 17.40 -5.73
CA GLN A 158 7.95 18.58 -5.14
C GLN A 158 9.46 18.33 -4.97
N LEU A 159 9.84 17.16 -4.45
CA LEU A 159 11.23 16.75 -4.29
C LEU A 159 11.97 16.73 -5.64
N MET A 160 11.39 16.13 -6.68
CA MET A 160 11.99 16.09 -8.03
C MET A 160 12.15 17.48 -8.67
N GLY A 161 11.35 18.46 -8.23
CA GLY A 161 11.44 19.84 -8.68
C GLY A 161 12.49 20.67 -7.94
N ASP A 162 13.03 20.19 -6.82
CA ASP A 162 14.04 20.91 -6.04
C ASP A 162 15.42 20.75 -6.70
N GLN A 163 15.96 21.86 -7.20
CA GLN A 163 17.19 21.92 -8.00
C GLN A 163 18.08 23.09 -7.57
N PRO A 164 19.42 22.94 -7.65
CA PRO A 164 20.36 23.97 -7.21
C PRO A 164 20.43 25.16 -8.17
N GLU A 165 20.84 26.31 -7.64
CA GLU A 165 21.20 27.47 -8.45
C GLU A 165 22.41 27.16 -9.35
N SER A 166 22.46 27.86 -10.49
CA SER A 166 23.52 27.75 -11.49
C SER A 166 24.17 29.10 -11.72
N SER A 167 25.48 29.21 -11.47
CA SER A 167 26.26 30.42 -11.73
C SER A 167 26.62 30.57 -13.22
N ALA A 168 27.13 31.74 -13.62
CA ALA A 168 27.52 31.98 -15.01
C ALA A 168 28.55 30.94 -15.50
N GLY A 169 28.26 30.31 -16.65
CA GLY A 169 29.11 29.27 -17.24
C GLY A 169 29.01 27.89 -16.59
N ILE A 170 28.17 27.73 -15.55
CA ILE A 170 28.00 26.48 -14.81
C ILE A 170 26.53 26.06 -14.86
N TRP A 171 26.26 24.76 -15.02
CA TRP A 171 24.91 24.20 -14.89
C TRP A 171 24.90 23.07 -13.87
N ASN A 172 24.40 23.37 -12.67
CA ASN A 172 24.27 22.41 -11.59
C ASN A 172 22.95 21.64 -11.70
N ARG A 173 22.98 20.35 -11.37
CA ARG A 173 21.80 19.47 -11.36
C ARG A 173 21.89 18.52 -10.18
N MET A 174 20.74 18.20 -9.59
CA MET A 174 20.63 17.21 -8.52
C MET A 174 19.80 16.02 -9.00
N GLU A 175 20.30 14.80 -8.75
CA GLU A 175 19.59 13.56 -9.01
C GLU A 175 19.28 12.84 -7.70
N TYR A 176 17.98 12.63 -7.44
CA TYR A 176 17.50 11.88 -6.29
C TYR A 176 17.57 10.38 -6.57
N ARG A 177 18.64 9.74 -6.10
CA ARG A 177 18.86 8.29 -6.24
C ARG A 177 18.08 7.52 -5.18
N ALA A 178 17.51 6.39 -5.57
CA ALA A 178 17.01 5.40 -4.63
C ALA A 178 18.18 4.79 -3.82
N LEU A 179 17.92 4.42 -2.56
CA LEU A 179 18.91 3.72 -1.70
C LEU A 179 19.39 2.44 -2.36
N GLU A 180 20.65 2.04 -2.18
CA GLU A 180 21.18 0.72 -2.56
C GLU A 180 20.77 -0.39 -1.59
N GLY A 181 20.50 -1.60 -2.11
CA GLY A 181 19.93 -2.71 -1.33
C GLY A 181 18.40 -2.76 -1.36
N PHE A 182 17.79 -3.13 -0.23
CA PHE A 182 16.35 -3.24 -0.04
C PHE A 182 15.92 -2.62 1.29
N VAL A 183 14.66 -2.20 1.38
CA VAL A 183 14.05 -1.72 2.63
C VAL A 183 13.29 -2.86 3.29
N PHE A 184 13.44 -3.01 4.60
CA PHE A 184 12.63 -3.95 5.37
C PHE A 184 11.53 -3.19 6.12
N ALA A 185 10.27 -3.38 5.70
CA ALA A 185 9.10 -2.76 6.29
C ALA A 185 8.39 -3.75 7.22
N ILE A 186 8.38 -3.44 8.53
CA ILE A 186 7.63 -4.18 9.55
C ILE A 186 6.48 -3.29 10.01
N THR A 187 5.25 -3.74 9.84
CA THR A 187 4.07 -2.91 10.12
C THR A 187 3.33 -3.37 11.38
N PRO A 188 2.71 -2.45 12.13
CA PRO A 188 1.92 -2.80 13.31
C PRO A 188 0.49 -3.23 12.93
N PHE A 189 -0.20 -3.86 13.87
CA PHE A 189 -1.58 -4.31 13.66
C PHE A 189 -2.63 -3.16 13.67
N ASN A 190 -2.29 -1.99 14.20
CA ASN A 190 -3.26 -0.98 14.62
C ASN A 190 -3.79 -0.09 13.48
N PHE A 191 -3.08 0.03 12.36
CA PHE A 191 -3.50 0.82 11.20
C PHE A 191 -3.16 0.11 9.89
N THR A 192 -4.19 -0.10 9.07
CA THR A 192 -4.04 -0.62 7.72
C THR A 192 -3.33 0.39 6.82
N SER A 193 -3.52 1.68 7.06
CA SER A 193 -2.82 2.79 6.39
C SER A 193 -1.31 2.72 6.58
N ILE A 194 -0.85 2.51 7.82
CA ILE A 194 0.58 2.34 8.15
C ILE A 194 1.10 1.06 7.48
N GLY A 195 0.31 -0.02 7.53
CA GLY A 195 0.53 -1.26 6.79
C GLY A 195 0.84 -1.05 5.31
N GLY A 196 0.03 -0.23 4.64
CA GLY A 196 0.20 0.11 3.23
C GLY A 196 1.32 1.12 2.98
N ASN A 197 1.50 2.11 3.84
CA ASN A 197 2.41 3.23 3.61
C ASN A 197 3.89 2.86 3.82
N LEU A 198 4.23 2.14 4.89
CA LEU A 198 5.63 1.80 5.20
C LEU A 198 6.36 1.06 4.06
N PRO A 199 5.76 0.05 3.37
CA PRO A 199 6.41 -0.59 2.24
C PRO A 199 6.32 0.24 0.95
N THR A 200 5.28 1.07 0.78
CA THR A 200 5.02 1.77 -0.50
C THR A 200 5.70 3.12 -0.61
N ALA A 201 5.93 3.86 0.48
CA ALA A 201 6.62 5.14 0.43
C ALA A 201 8.08 5.02 -0.07
N PRO A 202 8.89 4.04 0.39
CA PRO A 202 10.21 3.80 -0.20
C PRO A 202 10.12 3.31 -1.65
N ALA A 203 9.12 2.49 -1.97
CA ALA A 203 8.91 1.99 -3.32
C ALA A 203 8.60 3.12 -4.30
N LEU A 204 7.80 4.11 -3.89
CA LEU A 204 7.48 5.30 -4.67
C LEU A 204 8.75 6.05 -5.14
N VAL A 205 9.72 6.22 -4.25
CA VAL A 205 11.02 6.87 -4.56
C VAL A 205 12.05 5.94 -5.20
N GLY A 206 11.63 4.76 -5.69
CA GLY A 206 12.46 3.85 -6.48
C GLY A 206 13.19 2.77 -5.69
N CYS A 207 12.94 2.64 -4.38
CA CYS A 207 13.45 1.51 -3.60
C CYS A 207 12.62 0.23 -3.86
N VAL A 208 13.08 -0.88 -3.32
CA VAL A 208 12.31 -2.13 -3.21
C VAL A 208 12.15 -2.49 -1.74
N SER A 209 11.02 -3.10 -1.39
CA SER A 209 10.66 -3.38 0.00
C SER A 209 10.36 -4.86 0.22
N LEU A 210 10.86 -5.42 1.32
CA LEU A 210 10.34 -6.64 1.93
C LEU A 210 9.33 -6.22 2.99
N TRP A 211 8.08 -6.64 2.85
CA TRP A 211 7.00 -6.27 3.77
C TRP A 211 6.63 -7.45 4.66
N LYS A 212 6.87 -7.30 5.97
CA LYS A 212 6.34 -8.17 7.01
C LYS A 212 5.14 -7.48 7.68
N PRO A 213 3.90 -7.85 7.32
CA PRO A 213 2.71 -7.33 7.98
C PRO A 213 2.57 -7.77 9.44
#